data_AF-A0AAE0VG28-F1
#
_entry.id   AF-A0AAE0VG28-F1
#
_cell.length_a   1.000
_cell.length_b   1.000
_cell.length_c   1.000
_cell.angle_alpha   90.00
_cell.angle_beta   90.00
_cell.angle_gamma   90.00
#
_symmetry.space_group_name_H-M   'P 1'
#
loop_
_entity.id
_entity.type
_entity.pdbx_description
1 polymer ?
#
loop_
_entity_poly.entity_id
_entity_poly.type
_entity_poly.pdbx_seq_one_letter_code
_entity_poly.pdbx_strand_id
1 'polypeptide(L)'
;MLKFRLCDTCGIEEKKGPSLTDLLYLLDGNVPDGYQFNPSSSIDPKIPGFLKRPRLKDQIHCVVFVFDASTVEFVSKSVWTMVAELQNQINKREIPKAVILTKIDKLAVTVEEDLSRVFECEEVKKAVEKMSDTIGLSRQNIWPIKNYESEIYINEKVNILTLGALDQILVFARDFLMKKESLLSFVPWREVQPFTHEVDYNK
;
A
#
# COMPACT_ATOMS: atom_id res chain seq x y z
N MET A 1 14.34 -9.96 -13.61
CA MET A 1 14.29 -9.39 -12.26
C MET A 1 13.16 -8.38 -12.22
N LEU A 2 12.12 -8.60 -11.41
CA LEU A 2 11.03 -7.64 -11.24
C LEU A 2 11.62 -6.41 -10.52
N LYS A 3 11.60 -5.24 -11.15
CA LYS A 3 12.02 -3.99 -10.50
C LYS A 3 10.82 -3.43 -9.77
N PHE A 4 10.78 -3.58 -8.44
CA PHE A 4 9.76 -2.98 -7.60
C PHE A 4 10.40 -2.05 -6.57
N ARG A 5 9.59 -1.13 -6.03
CA ARG A 5 9.97 -0.20 -4.98
C ARG A 5 8.89 -0.27 -3.91
N LEU A 6 9.30 -0.41 -2.66
CA LEU A 6 8.43 -0.28 -1.51
C LEU A 6 8.53 1.14 -1.00
N CYS A 7 7.38 1.79 -0.83
CA CYS A 7 7.29 3.12 -0.23
C CYS A 7 6.68 2.94 1.15
N ASP A 8 7.47 3.15 2.19
CA ASP A 8 7.01 3.11 3.57
C ASP A 8 6.57 4.50 4.05
N THR A 9 5.62 4.55 4.97
CA THR A 9 5.13 5.78 5.60
C THR A 9 5.12 5.63 7.11
N CYS A 10 5.22 6.74 7.84
CA CYS A 10 4.91 6.67 9.27
C CYS A 10 3.47 6.20 9.51
N GLY A 11 3.25 5.53 10.64
CA GLY A 11 1.93 5.01 11.02
C GLY A 11 0.87 6.12 11.14
N ILE A 12 -0.37 5.75 10.85
CA ILE A 12 -1.54 6.61 11.05
C ILE A 12 -2.11 6.33 12.43
N GLU A 13 -2.07 7.33 13.30
CA GLU A 13 -2.59 7.26 14.67
C GLU A 13 -3.51 8.45 14.94
N GLU A 14 -4.15 8.47 16.11
CA GLU A 14 -4.95 9.62 16.51
C GLU A 14 -4.06 10.87 16.64
N LYS A 15 -4.30 11.86 15.76
CA LYS A 15 -3.58 13.15 15.67
C LYS A 15 -2.10 13.05 15.27
N LYS A 16 -1.63 11.89 14.79
CA LYS A 16 -0.26 11.70 14.30
C LYS A 16 -0.25 10.93 12.99
N GLY A 17 0.82 11.12 12.23
CA GLY A 17 0.99 10.49 10.92
C GLY A 17 0.81 11.48 9.77
N PRO A 18 0.87 10.99 8.53
CA PRO A 18 0.75 11.83 7.35
C PRO A 18 -0.68 12.34 7.20
N SER A 19 -0.83 13.59 6.76
CA SER A 19 -2.15 14.13 6.41
C SER A 19 -2.69 13.46 5.14
N LEU A 20 -4.00 13.57 4.89
CA LEU A 20 -4.59 13.01 3.67
C LEU A 20 -3.91 13.60 2.43
N THR A 21 -3.66 14.91 2.43
CA THR A 21 -2.94 15.62 1.37
C THR A 21 -1.56 15.01 1.09
N ASP A 22 -0.81 14.66 2.13
CA ASP A 22 0.53 14.06 1.99
C ASP A 22 0.45 12.69 1.31
N LEU A 23 -0.52 11.88 1.74
CA LEU A 23 -0.78 10.57 1.14
C LEU A 23 -1.22 10.70 -0.32
N LEU A 24 -1.99 11.73 -0.68
CA LEU A 24 -2.37 11.95 -2.07
C LEU A 24 -1.17 12.30 -2.95
N TYR A 25 -0.27 13.18 -2.49
CA TYR A 25 0.97 13.46 -3.21
C TYR A 25 1.86 12.22 -3.33
N LEU A 26 1.87 11.35 -2.32
CA LEU A 26 2.60 10.09 -2.39
C LEU A 26 1.97 9.15 -3.43
N LEU A 27 0.65 8.96 -3.40
CA LEU A 27 -0.09 8.13 -4.36
C LEU A 27 0.17 8.56 -5.79
N ASP A 28 0.16 9.87 -6.03
CA ASP A 28 0.34 10.48 -7.34
C ASP A 28 1.82 10.56 -7.77
N GLY A 29 2.77 10.15 -6.93
CA GLY A 29 4.19 10.10 -7.26
C GLY A 29 4.88 11.47 -7.25
N ASN A 30 4.30 12.45 -6.58
CA ASN A 30 4.85 13.81 -6.50
C ASN A 30 6.01 13.93 -5.51
N VAL A 31 6.05 13.06 -4.50
CA VAL A 31 7.00 13.15 -3.39
C VAL A 31 8.35 12.53 -3.79
N PRO A 32 9.49 13.23 -3.57
CA PRO A 32 10.82 12.67 -3.87
C PRO A 32 11.18 11.53 -2.92
N ASP A 33 12.09 10.66 -3.38
CA ASP A 33 12.63 9.57 -2.56
C ASP A 33 13.38 10.12 -1.34
N GLY A 34 13.26 9.42 -0.21
CA GLY A 34 13.84 9.84 1.07
C GLY A 34 13.21 11.09 1.71
N TYR A 35 12.03 11.52 1.26
CA TYR A 35 11.32 12.64 1.90
C TYR A 35 10.99 12.35 3.37
N GLN A 36 11.31 13.31 4.23
CA GLN A 36 10.98 13.23 5.65
C GLN A 36 9.70 14.02 5.94
N PHE A 37 8.64 13.33 6.38
CA PHE A 37 7.37 13.97 6.73
C PHE A 37 7.55 14.95 7.89
N ASN A 38 6.98 16.15 7.73
CA ASN A 38 6.87 17.12 8.80
C ASN A 38 5.60 16.81 9.63
N PRO A 39 5.71 16.47 10.92
CA PRO A 39 4.54 16.16 11.75
C PRO A 39 3.65 17.38 12.02
N SER A 40 4.14 18.60 11.76
CA SER A 40 3.45 19.86 12.05
C SER A 40 2.78 20.48 10.82
N SER A 41 3.04 19.99 9.62
CA SER A 41 2.46 20.56 8.39
C SER A 41 2.44 19.58 7.22
N SER A 42 1.41 19.68 6.39
CA SER A 42 1.35 18.98 5.10
C SER A 42 2.47 19.42 4.15
N ILE A 43 2.77 18.58 3.16
CA ILE A 43 3.71 18.82 2.07
C ILE A 43 3.29 20.05 1.27
N ASP A 44 4.22 21.00 1.14
CA ASP A 44 4.11 22.12 0.19
C ASP A 44 4.76 21.70 -1.15
N PRO A 45 4.07 21.80 -2.30
CA PRO A 45 4.66 21.57 -3.63
C PRO A 45 5.92 22.38 -3.98
N LYS A 46 6.32 23.32 -3.12
CA LYS A 46 7.58 24.08 -3.21
C LYS A 46 8.78 23.35 -2.59
N ILE A 47 8.61 22.19 -1.95
CA ILE A 47 9.75 21.43 -1.43
C ILE A 47 10.73 21.06 -2.57
N PRO A 48 12.05 21.05 -2.30
CA PRO A 48 13.04 20.58 -3.26
C PRO A 48 12.71 19.15 -3.73
N GLY A 49 12.75 18.92 -5.04
CA GLY A 49 12.53 17.60 -5.63
C GLY A 49 11.06 17.22 -5.85
N PHE A 50 10.08 18.06 -5.49
CA PHE A 50 8.67 17.80 -5.78
C PHE A 50 8.42 17.64 -7.29
N LEU A 51 7.92 16.47 -7.70
CA LEU A 51 7.63 16.16 -9.08
C LEU A 51 6.26 16.72 -9.46
N LYS A 52 6.23 17.84 -10.19
CA LYS A 52 4.97 18.50 -10.61
C LYS A 52 4.13 17.67 -11.58
N ARG A 53 4.78 16.85 -12.42
CA ARG A 53 4.12 15.98 -13.41
C ARG A 53 4.72 14.57 -13.35
N PRO A 54 4.36 13.78 -12.33
CA PRO A 54 4.83 12.41 -12.19
C PRO A 54 4.37 11.56 -13.37
N ARG A 55 5.20 10.63 -13.80
CA ARG A 55 4.83 9.61 -14.80
C ARG A 55 4.29 8.38 -14.10
N LEU A 56 3.74 7.44 -14.88
CA LEU A 56 3.23 6.17 -14.35
C LEU A 56 4.25 5.44 -13.47
N LYS A 57 5.54 5.43 -13.85
CA LYS A 57 6.61 4.80 -13.06
C LYS A 57 6.87 5.47 -11.70
N ASP A 58 6.46 6.72 -11.54
CA ASP A 58 6.69 7.53 -10.35
C ASP A 58 5.53 7.35 -9.34
N GLN A 59 4.33 6.97 -9.82
CA GLN A 59 3.09 6.75 -9.06
C GLN A 59 3.07 5.43 -8.28
N ILE A 60 2.18 5.33 -7.30
CA ILE A 60 1.91 4.10 -6.55
C ILE A 60 1.03 3.14 -7.38
N HIS A 61 1.43 1.87 -7.43
CA HIS A 61 0.73 0.83 -8.22
C HIS A 61 -0.12 -0.13 -7.39
N CYS A 62 0.09 -0.17 -6.08
CA CYS A 62 -0.73 -0.91 -5.12
C CYS A 62 -0.57 -0.27 -3.75
N VAL A 63 -1.67 -0.16 -3.00
CA VAL A 63 -1.64 0.31 -1.60
C VAL A 63 -1.83 -0.88 -0.67
N VAL A 64 -0.97 -0.99 0.33
CA VAL A 64 -1.06 -2.04 1.35
C VAL A 64 -1.37 -1.39 2.69
N PHE A 65 -2.52 -1.73 3.27
CA PHE A 65 -2.83 -1.35 4.64
C PHE A 65 -2.28 -2.42 5.59
N VAL A 66 -1.54 -2.02 6.62
CA VAL A 66 -0.96 -2.94 7.58
C VAL A 66 -1.65 -2.74 8.92
N PHE A 67 -2.24 -3.80 9.46
CA PHE A 67 -2.91 -3.78 10.76
C PHE A 67 -2.33 -4.85 11.67
N ASP A 68 -2.26 -4.54 12.96
CA ASP A 68 -1.96 -5.51 14.00
C ASP A 68 -3.24 -6.26 14.36
N ALA A 69 -3.26 -7.58 14.11
CA ALA A 69 -4.42 -8.42 14.39
C ALA A 69 -4.84 -8.39 15.86
N SER A 70 -3.85 -8.28 16.77
CA SER A 70 -4.08 -8.32 18.21
C SER A 70 -4.68 -7.02 18.77
N THR A 71 -4.57 -5.92 18.01
CA THR A 71 -5.04 -4.60 18.47
C THR A 71 -5.99 -3.90 17.50
N VAL A 72 -6.37 -4.54 16.39
CA VAL A 72 -7.26 -3.97 15.36
C VAL A 72 -8.59 -3.48 15.92
N GLU A 73 -9.12 -4.13 16.95
CA GLU A 73 -10.38 -3.74 17.58
C GLU A 73 -10.31 -2.40 18.31
N PHE A 74 -9.09 -1.97 18.68
CA PHE A 74 -8.82 -0.73 19.38
C PHE A 74 -8.44 0.42 18.44
N VAL A 75 -8.42 0.18 17.12
CA VAL A 75 -8.20 1.25 16.14
C VAL A 75 -9.33 2.28 16.25
N SER A 76 -8.95 3.53 16.50
CA SER A 76 -9.90 4.60 16.79
C SER A 76 -10.77 4.93 15.58
N LYS A 77 -11.97 5.46 15.84
CA LYS A 77 -12.89 5.89 14.79
C LYS A 77 -12.27 6.94 13.85
N SER A 78 -11.44 7.84 14.37
CA SER A 78 -10.77 8.87 13.56
C SER A 78 -9.78 8.26 12.55
N VAL A 79 -9.04 7.22 12.95
CA VAL A 79 -8.17 6.47 12.04
C VAL A 79 -9.00 5.75 10.96
N TRP A 80 -10.11 5.10 11.33
CA TRP A 80 -10.98 4.46 10.34
C TRP A 80 -11.62 5.46 9.36
N THR A 81 -12.01 6.65 9.81
CA THR A 81 -12.48 7.72 8.92
C THR A 81 -11.41 8.12 7.90
N MET A 82 -10.17 8.31 8.36
CA MET A 82 -9.02 8.63 7.49
C MET A 82 -8.74 7.51 6.48
N VAL A 83 -8.77 6.24 6.91
CA VAL A 83 -8.64 5.08 6.02
C VAL A 83 -9.74 5.06 4.96
N ALA A 84 -10.99 5.30 5.34
CA ALA A 84 -12.11 5.35 4.39
C ALA A 84 -11.97 6.50 3.37
N GLU A 85 -11.55 7.69 3.81
CA GLU A 85 -11.27 8.82 2.93
C GLU A 85 -10.15 8.52 1.95
N LEU A 86 -9.06 7.90 2.42
CA LEU A 86 -7.95 7.47 1.57
C LEU A 86 -8.40 6.39 0.58
N GLN A 87 -9.17 5.39 1.02
CA GLN A 87 -9.72 4.34 0.15
C GLN A 87 -10.58 4.93 -0.98
N ASN A 88 -11.37 5.97 -0.71
CA ASN A 88 -12.13 6.66 -1.74
C ASN A 88 -11.22 7.30 -2.79
N GLN A 89 -10.10 7.88 -2.37
CA GLN A 89 -9.12 8.49 -3.27
C GLN A 89 -8.33 7.46 -4.08
N ILE A 90 -8.02 6.32 -3.47
CA ILE A 90 -7.41 5.16 -4.13
C ILE A 90 -8.36 4.59 -5.19
N ASN A 91 -9.64 4.42 -4.86
CA ASN A 91 -10.68 3.91 -5.77
C ASN A 91 -10.83 4.79 -7.02
N LYS A 92 -10.80 6.12 -6.86
CA LYS A 92 -10.84 7.07 -7.99
C LYS A 92 -9.68 6.92 -8.96
N ARG A 93 -8.54 6.41 -8.49
CA ARG A 93 -7.34 6.13 -9.30
C ARG A 93 -7.33 4.70 -9.87
N GLU A 94 -8.30 3.88 -9.45
CA GLU A 94 -8.38 2.44 -9.70
C GLU A 94 -7.15 1.67 -9.19
N ILE A 95 -6.44 2.21 -8.21
CA ILE A 95 -5.25 1.55 -7.65
C ILE A 95 -5.72 0.38 -6.78
N PRO A 96 -5.17 -0.83 -6.96
CA PRO A 96 -5.53 -1.98 -6.15
C PRO A 96 -5.08 -1.81 -4.70
N LYS A 97 -5.81 -2.49 -3.80
CA LYS A 97 -5.58 -2.45 -2.37
C LYS A 97 -5.38 -3.88 -1.84
N ALA A 98 -4.43 -4.03 -0.93
CA ALA A 98 -4.24 -5.23 -0.13
C ALA A 98 -4.19 -4.86 1.35
N VAL A 99 -4.39 -5.87 2.20
CA VAL A 99 -4.23 -5.76 3.65
C VAL A 99 -3.24 -6.81 4.10
N ILE A 100 -2.32 -6.42 4.96
CA ILE A 100 -1.51 -7.34 5.75
C ILE A 100 -2.00 -7.28 7.19
N LEU A 101 -2.44 -8.42 7.70
CA LEU A 101 -2.86 -8.58 9.08
C LEU A 101 -1.72 -9.26 9.86
N THR A 102 -0.98 -8.45 10.59
CA THR A 102 0.25 -8.83 11.31
C THR A 102 -0.03 -9.44 12.69
N LYS A 103 0.99 -10.07 13.29
CA LYS A 103 0.95 -10.61 14.68
C LYS A 103 -0.18 -11.59 14.95
N ILE A 104 -0.52 -12.40 13.96
CA ILE A 104 -1.58 -13.41 14.04
C ILE A 104 -1.28 -14.55 15.00
N ASP A 105 -0.01 -14.75 15.35
CA ASP A 105 0.45 -15.61 16.44
C ASP A 105 -0.08 -15.17 17.82
N LYS A 106 -0.35 -13.88 18.01
CA LYS A 106 -0.93 -13.35 19.26
C LYS A 106 -2.44 -13.60 19.38
N LEU A 107 -3.10 -14.09 18.34
CA LEU A 107 -4.54 -14.37 18.35
C LEU A 107 -4.87 -15.71 19.01
N ALA A 108 -3.98 -16.70 18.88
CA ALA A 108 -4.23 -18.06 19.35
C ALA A 108 -2.92 -18.81 19.61
N VAL A 109 -2.85 -19.49 20.76
CA VAL A 109 -1.72 -20.35 21.15
C VAL A 109 -1.43 -21.40 20.07
N THR A 110 -2.47 -21.95 19.42
CA THR A 110 -2.33 -22.90 18.31
C THR A 110 -1.44 -22.37 17.18
N VAL A 111 -1.53 -21.07 16.88
CA VAL A 111 -0.78 -20.42 15.81
C VAL A 111 0.61 -20.01 16.28
N GLU A 112 0.72 -19.60 17.55
CA GLU A 112 2.01 -19.34 18.21
C GLU A 112 2.90 -20.59 18.21
N GLU A 113 2.33 -21.74 18.58
CA GLU A 113 3.02 -23.03 18.63
C GLU A 113 3.27 -23.62 17.23
N ASP A 114 2.27 -23.52 16.34
CA ASP A 114 2.38 -24.05 14.99
C ASP A 114 1.78 -23.14 13.90
N LEU A 115 2.65 -22.35 13.28
CA LEU A 115 2.31 -21.44 12.19
C LEU A 115 1.80 -22.14 10.92
N SER A 116 1.94 -23.46 10.73
CA SER A 116 1.27 -24.14 9.60
C SER A 116 -0.25 -24.16 9.73
N ARG A 117 -0.78 -23.94 10.93
CA ARG A 117 -2.23 -24.01 11.21
C ARG A 117 -2.96 -22.69 11.03
N VAL A 118 -2.28 -21.65 10.52
CA VAL A 118 -2.83 -20.29 10.34
C VAL A 118 -4.16 -20.28 9.60
N PHE A 119 -4.27 -20.98 8.47
CA PHE A 119 -5.48 -21.00 7.66
C PHE A 119 -6.55 -21.97 8.17
N GLU A 120 -6.24 -22.77 9.20
CA GLU A 120 -7.18 -23.67 9.85
C GLU A 120 -7.76 -23.06 11.13
N CYS A 121 -6.97 -22.22 11.81
CA CYS A 121 -7.31 -21.53 13.06
C CYS A 121 -8.54 -20.63 12.91
N GLU A 122 -9.50 -20.82 13.81
CA GLU A 122 -10.79 -20.13 13.78
C GLU A 122 -10.65 -18.66 14.18
N GLU A 123 -9.78 -18.34 15.13
CA GLU A 123 -9.47 -16.99 15.58
C GLU A 123 -8.88 -16.15 14.44
N VAL A 124 -7.95 -16.73 13.66
CA VAL A 124 -7.39 -16.07 12.47
C VAL A 124 -8.45 -15.87 11.39
N LYS A 125 -9.29 -16.88 11.12
CA LYS A 125 -10.40 -16.75 10.15
C LYS A 125 -11.35 -15.62 10.52
N LYS A 126 -11.77 -15.56 11.78
CA LYS A 126 -12.63 -14.49 12.30
C LYS A 126 -11.96 -13.13 12.21
N ALA A 127 -10.67 -13.02 12.49
CA ALA A 127 -9.94 -11.77 12.36
C ALA A 127 -9.88 -11.29 10.89
N VAL A 128 -9.67 -12.20 9.94
CA VAL A 128 -9.71 -11.91 8.50
C VAL A 128 -11.11 -11.50 8.06
N GLU A 129 -12.16 -12.19 8.50
CA GLU A 129 -13.56 -11.85 8.20
C GLU A 129 -13.95 -10.49 8.76
N LYS A 130 -13.65 -10.23 10.03
CA LYS A 130 -13.89 -8.93 10.66
C LYS A 130 -13.16 -7.81 9.92
N MET A 131 -11.91 -8.03 9.55
CA MET A 131 -11.15 -7.05 8.75
C MET A 131 -11.80 -6.82 7.39
N SER A 132 -12.18 -7.89 6.68
CA SER A 132 -12.91 -7.86 5.40
C SER A 132 -14.15 -6.98 5.47
N ASP A 133 -14.98 -7.21 6.48
CA ASP A 133 -16.22 -6.45 6.69
C ASP A 133 -15.94 -4.98 7.04
N THR A 134 -14.93 -4.72 7.86
CA THR A 134 -14.59 -3.37 8.33
C THR A 134 -13.99 -2.51 7.22
N ILE A 135 -13.05 -3.06 6.45
CA ILE A 135 -12.33 -2.32 5.40
C ILE A 135 -13.03 -2.36 4.04
N GLY A 136 -14.06 -3.21 3.89
CA GLY A 136 -14.82 -3.38 2.65
C GLY A 136 -13.98 -3.99 1.51
N LEU A 137 -13.10 -4.93 1.82
CA LEU A 137 -12.30 -5.68 0.83
C LEU A 137 -12.58 -7.17 0.97
N SER A 138 -12.52 -7.92 -0.14
CA SER A 138 -12.65 -9.38 -0.10
C SER A 138 -11.57 -10.02 0.75
N ARG A 139 -11.88 -11.14 1.41
CA ARG A 139 -10.93 -11.95 2.19
C ARG A 139 -9.65 -12.30 1.43
N GLN A 140 -9.75 -12.50 0.11
CA GLN A 140 -8.60 -12.79 -0.76
C GLN A 140 -7.59 -11.64 -0.86
N ASN A 141 -7.97 -10.43 -0.48
CA ASN A 141 -7.12 -9.25 -0.43
C ASN A 141 -6.46 -9.06 0.95
N ILE A 142 -6.68 -9.97 1.89
CA ILE A 142 -6.21 -9.87 3.28
C ILE A 142 -5.28 -11.04 3.58
N TRP A 143 -4.03 -10.71 3.90
CA TRP A 143 -2.97 -11.68 4.15
C TRP A 143 -2.60 -11.71 5.64
N PRO A 144 -2.99 -12.76 6.39
CA PRO A 144 -2.54 -12.94 7.75
C PRO A 144 -1.08 -13.40 7.79
N ILE A 145 -0.23 -12.68 8.50
CA ILE A 145 1.19 -13.00 8.67
C ILE A 145 1.63 -12.87 10.12
N LYS A 146 2.64 -13.67 10.49
CA LYS A 146 3.42 -13.48 11.71
C LYS A 146 4.56 -12.49 11.43
N ASN A 147 4.90 -11.67 12.43
CA ASN A 147 6.06 -10.80 12.36
C ASN A 147 7.29 -11.55 12.87
N TYR A 148 8.46 -11.22 12.33
CA TYR A 148 9.71 -11.50 13.03
C TYR A 148 9.79 -10.58 14.26
N GLU A 149 9.75 -11.17 15.46
CA GLU A 149 9.76 -10.41 16.73
C GLU A 149 10.73 -11.04 17.73
N SER A 150 10.64 -12.35 17.95
CA SER A 150 11.45 -13.08 18.94
C SER A 150 12.41 -14.10 18.32
N GLU A 151 12.29 -14.36 17.03
CA GLU A 151 13.13 -15.31 16.31
C GLU A 151 14.56 -14.78 16.14
N ILE A 152 15.53 -15.59 16.54
CA ILE A 152 16.96 -15.30 16.35
C ILE A 152 17.42 -15.68 14.94
N TYR A 153 16.79 -16.71 14.37
CA TYR A 153 17.12 -17.26 13.05
C TYR A 153 15.94 -17.16 12.10
N ILE A 154 16.23 -17.23 10.81
CA ILE A 154 15.22 -17.27 9.76
C ILE A 154 14.29 -18.46 9.98
N ASN A 155 12.99 -18.17 10.06
CA ASN A 155 11.93 -19.18 10.19
C ASN A 155 11.25 -19.38 8.82
N GLU A 156 11.27 -20.61 8.32
CA GLU A 156 10.71 -20.98 7.02
C GLU A 156 9.20 -20.67 6.92
N LYS A 157 8.42 -21.00 7.95
CA LYS A 157 6.97 -20.80 7.94
C LYS A 157 6.60 -19.31 7.90
N VAL A 158 7.33 -18.48 8.66
CA VAL A 158 7.15 -17.02 8.62
C VAL A 158 7.47 -16.50 7.22
N ASN A 159 8.60 -16.93 6.64
CA ASN A 159 8.98 -16.57 5.28
C ASN A 159 7.93 -16.98 4.23
N ILE A 160 7.37 -18.19 4.32
CA ILE A 160 6.34 -18.65 3.38
C ILE A 160 5.14 -17.69 3.41
N LEU A 161 4.67 -17.28 4.60
CA LEU A 161 3.56 -16.34 4.71
C LEU A 161 3.93 -14.93 4.21
N THR A 162 5.09 -14.42 4.60
CA THR A 162 5.56 -13.08 4.20
C THR A 162 5.79 -13.00 2.68
N LEU A 163 6.44 -14.00 2.10
CA LEU A 163 6.72 -14.05 0.67
C LEU A 163 5.44 -14.31 -0.14
N GLY A 164 4.51 -15.11 0.37
CA GLY A 164 3.19 -15.29 -0.25
C GLY A 164 2.39 -13.99 -0.29
N ALA A 165 2.37 -13.22 0.80
CA ALA A 165 1.75 -11.90 0.82
C ALA A 165 2.41 -10.94 -0.17
N LEU A 166 3.74 -10.90 -0.21
CA LEU A 166 4.50 -10.04 -1.13
C LEU A 166 4.23 -10.41 -2.59
N ASP A 167 4.24 -11.70 -2.94
CA ASP A 167 3.95 -12.17 -4.29
C ASP A 167 2.58 -11.67 -4.77
N GLN A 168 1.56 -11.76 -3.91
CA GLN A 168 0.20 -11.35 -4.23
C GLN A 168 0.07 -9.82 -4.39
N ILE A 169 0.78 -9.05 -3.57
CA ILE A 169 0.88 -7.59 -3.72
C ILE A 169 1.54 -7.24 -5.07
N LEU A 170 2.61 -7.95 -5.45
CA LEU A 170 3.29 -7.74 -6.73
C LEU A 170 2.40 -8.12 -7.92
N VAL A 171 1.58 -9.17 -7.80
CA VAL A 171 0.56 -9.51 -8.81
C VAL A 171 -0.43 -8.36 -8.98
N PHE A 172 -1.00 -7.81 -7.90
CA PHE A 172 -1.90 -6.65 -7.98
C PHE A 172 -1.26 -5.44 -8.66
N ALA A 173 -0.04 -5.08 -8.26
CA ALA A 173 0.69 -3.97 -8.85
C ALA A 173 0.96 -4.18 -10.36
N ARG A 174 1.36 -5.40 -10.74
CA ARG A 174 1.63 -5.77 -12.14
C ARG A 174 0.36 -5.69 -12.99
N ASP A 175 -0.75 -6.25 -12.50
CA ASP A 175 -2.00 -6.28 -13.24
C ASP A 175 -2.56 -4.85 -13.44
N PHE A 176 -2.41 -3.99 -12.44
CA PHE A 176 -2.72 -2.56 -12.56
C PHE A 176 -1.86 -1.87 -13.63
N LEU A 177 -0.54 -2.09 -13.62
CA LEU A 177 0.37 -1.53 -14.61
C LEU A 177 0.02 -1.98 -16.03
N MET A 178 -0.20 -3.27 -16.24
CA MET A 178 -0.59 -3.82 -17.55
C MET A 178 -1.91 -3.20 -18.05
N LYS A 179 -2.90 -3.02 -17.16
CA LYS A 179 -4.15 -2.35 -17.51
C LYS A 179 -3.89 -0.90 -17.94
N LYS A 180 -3.11 -0.12 -17.18
CA LYS A 180 -2.82 1.29 -17.49
C LYS A 180 -2.01 1.43 -18.79
N GLU A 181 -1.01 0.58 -19.04
CA GLU A 181 -0.25 0.58 -20.29
C GLU A 181 -1.12 0.25 -21.50
N SER A 182 -2.03 -0.73 -21.37
CA SER A 182 -2.97 -1.04 -22.46
C SER A 182 -3.83 0.16 -22.80
N LEU A 183 -4.40 0.86 -21.82
CA LEU A 183 -5.23 2.05 -22.03
C LEU A 183 -4.44 3.17 -22.71
N LEU A 184 -3.17 3.37 -22.35
CA LEU A 184 -2.29 4.34 -22.99
C LEU A 184 -2.03 4.02 -24.48
N SER A 185 -1.97 2.73 -24.84
CA SER A 185 -1.82 2.31 -26.24
C SER A 185 -3.08 2.51 -27.09
N PHE A 186 -4.25 2.68 -26.46
CA PHE A 186 -5.54 2.93 -27.13
C PHE A 186 -5.91 4.42 -27.22
N VAL A 187 -5.09 5.34 -26.68
CA VAL A 187 -5.33 6.79 -26.82
C VAL A 187 -5.18 7.16 -28.31
N PRO A 188 -6.22 7.70 -28.98
CA PRO A 188 -6.12 8.08 -30.38
C PRO A 188 -5.01 9.11 -30.56
N TRP A 189 -4.20 8.98 -31.61
CA TRP A 189 -3.09 9.89 -31.98
C TRP A 189 -3.42 11.39 -31.99
N ARG A 190 -4.71 11.75 -31.92
CA ARG A 190 -5.21 13.13 -31.90
C ARG A 190 -5.17 13.80 -30.53
N GLU A 191 -5.02 13.06 -29.42
CA GLU A 191 -4.95 13.63 -28.06
C GLU A 191 -3.54 13.66 -27.47
N VAL A 192 -2.56 13.10 -28.19
CA VAL A 192 -1.14 13.22 -27.84
C VAL A 192 -0.70 14.64 -28.21
N GLN A 193 -0.54 15.51 -27.22
CA GLN A 193 0.10 16.82 -27.44
C GLN A 193 1.45 16.58 -28.12
N PRO A 194 1.73 17.18 -29.28
CA PRO A 194 2.97 16.94 -29.99
C PRO A 194 4.14 17.35 -29.10
N PHE A 195 5.18 16.52 -29.05
CA PHE A 195 6.48 16.91 -28.51
C PHE A 195 7.02 18.05 -29.37
N THR A 196 6.73 19.30 -29.02
CA THR A 196 7.42 20.45 -29.61
C THR A 196 8.82 20.50 -29.01
N HIS A 197 9.77 19.83 -29.66
CA HIS A 197 11.14 20.34 -29.65
C HIS A 197 11.11 21.62 -30.47
N GLU A 198 11.04 22.77 -29.81
CA GLU A 198 11.51 24.01 -30.42
C GLU A 198 13.01 23.84 -30.64
N VAL A 199 13.38 23.54 -31.89
CA VAL A 199 14.74 23.70 -32.37
C VAL A 199 14.94 25.18 -32.61
N ASP A 200 15.78 25.81 -31.79
CA ASP A 200 16.18 27.20 -31.94
C ASP A 200 17.03 27.34 -33.21
N TYR A 201 16.47 27.94 -34.25
CA TYR A 201 17.13 28.19 -35.55
C TYR A 201 17.80 29.58 -35.61
N ASN A 202 18.33 30.08 -34.50
CA ASN A 202 19.27 31.20 -34.52
C ASN A 202 20.72 30.72 -34.36
N LYS A 203 21.22 30.07 -35.41
CA LYS A 203 22.63 30.07 -35.84
C LYS A 203 22.70 29.97 -37.36
#